data_AF-A0A967XG22-F1
#
_entry.id   AF-A0A967XG22-F1
#
_cell.length_a   1.000
_cell.length_b   1.000
_cell.length_c   1.000
_cell.angle_alpha   90.00
_cell.angle_beta   90.00
_cell.angle_gamma   90.00
#
_symmetry.space_group_name_H-M   'P 1'
#
loop_
_entity.id
_entity.type
_entity.pdbx_description
1 polymer ?
#
loop_
_entity_poly.entity_id
_entity_poly.type
_entity_poly.pdbx_seq_one_letter_code
_entity_poly.pdbx_strand_id
1 'polypeptide(L)' 'TPPEAMDLPKDAFGFERLGGVAYQIAPRLEELTGFETRVTVLGHLQRGGTPTAFDRVLATRL' A
#
# COMPACT_ATOMS: atom_id res chain seq x y z
N THR A 1 22.43 2.54 11.57
CA THR A 1 22.62 3.52 10.49
C THR A 1 21.26 3.75 9.87
N PRO A 2 20.80 4.99 9.65
CA PRO A 2 19.62 5.19 8.81
C PRO A 2 19.89 4.51 7.46
N PRO A 3 18.94 3.77 6.89
CA PRO A 3 19.13 3.25 5.53
C PRO A 3 19.44 4.44 4.62
N GLU A 4 20.46 4.31 3.77
CA GLU A 4 20.76 5.30 2.73
C GLU A 4 19.46 5.69 2.03
N ALA A 5 19.23 6.99 1.83
CA ALA A 5 18.05 7.49 1.13
C ALA A 5 18.00 6.82 -0.24
N MET A 6 17.04 5.91 -0.41
CA MET A 6 16.89 5.12 -1.62
C MET A 6 16.38 6.08 -2.71
N ASP A 7 17.12 6.21 -3.81
CA ASP A 7 16.70 7.06 -4.94
C ASP A 7 15.51 6.40 -5.66
N LEU A 8 14.31 6.72 -5.19
CA LEU A 8 13.07 6.11 -5.66
C LEU A 8 12.60 6.79 -6.95
N PRO A 9 12.07 6.02 -7.92
CA PRO A 9 11.53 6.59 -9.14
C PRO A 9 10.40 7.57 -8.80
N LYS A 10 10.47 8.77 -9.36
CA LYS A 10 9.46 9.81 -9.14
C LYS A 10 8.27 9.63 -10.07
N ASP A 11 7.09 10.04 -9.63
CA ASP A 11 5.89 10.10 -10.44
C ASP A 11 5.82 11.36 -11.31
N ALA A 12 4.74 11.52 -12.07
CA ALA A 12 4.54 12.66 -12.97
C ALA A 12 4.44 14.02 -12.26
N PHE A 13 4.28 14.02 -10.93
CA PHE A 13 4.20 15.22 -10.10
C PHE A 13 5.47 15.45 -9.28
N GLY A 14 6.49 14.60 -9.46
CA GLY A 14 7.78 14.70 -8.78
C GLY A 14 7.82 14.04 -7.40
N PHE A 15 6.79 13.31 -6.99
CA PHE A 15 6.78 12.58 -5.73
C PHE A 15 7.45 11.22 -5.87
N GLU A 16 8.20 10.81 -4.85
CA GLU A 16 8.78 9.47 -4.79
C GLU A 16 7.69 8.40 -4.85
N ARG A 17 7.84 7.41 -5.73
CA ARG A 17 6.93 6.27 -5.78
C ARG A 17 7.25 5.31 -4.65
N LEU A 18 6.51 5.48 -3.55
CA LEU A 18 6.53 4.57 -2.42
C LEU A 18 5.76 3.28 -2.78
N GLY A 19 6.27 2.13 -2.35
CA GLY A 19 5.64 0.83 -2.60
C GLY A 19 6.49 -0.33 -2.13
N GLY A 20 5.91 -1.54 -2.19
CA GLY A 20 6.66 -2.78 -1.96
C GLY A 20 6.99 -3.11 -0.50
N VAL A 21 6.56 -2.30 0.47
CA VAL A 21 6.74 -2.59 1.92
C VAL A 21 6.22 -3.98 2.30
N ALA A 22 5.14 -4.43 1.66
CA ALA A 22 4.58 -5.76 1.88
C ALA A 22 5.58 -6.90 1.60
N TYR A 23 6.50 -6.74 0.65
CA TYR A 23 7.55 -7.74 0.37
C TYR A 23 8.64 -7.78 1.45
N GLN A 24 8.82 -6.70 2.20
CA GLN A 24 9.72 -6.68 3.36
C GLN A 24 9.04 -7.28 4.60
N ILE A 25 7.74 -7.02 4.76
CA ILE A 25 6.98 -7.48 5.93
C ILE A 25 6.62 -8.96 5.83
N ALA A 26 6.27 -9.47 4.66
CA ALA A 26 5.75 -10.83 4.50
C ALA A 26 6.69 -11.92 5.04
N PRO A 27 8.01 -11.94 4.73
CA PRO A 27 8.92 -12.94 5.29
C PRO A 27 8.98 -12.88 6.81
N ARG A 28 8.97 -11.67 7.37
CA ARG A 28 8.98 -11.48 8.82
C ARG A 28 7.70 -11.98 9.47
N LEU A 29 6.56 -11.84 8.79
CA LEU A 29 5.28 -12.34 9.26
C LEU A 29 5.23 -13.87 9.24
N GLU A 30 5.79 -14.52 8.22
CA GLU A 30 5.93 -15.98 8.18
C GLU A 30 6.78 -16.49 9.34
N GLU A 31 7.95 -15.88 9.58
CA GLU A 31 8.83 -16.24 10.71
C GLU A 31 8.13 -16.14 12.07
N LEU A 32 7.32 -15.09 12.26
CA LEU A 32 6.66 -14.82 13.54
C LEU A 32 5.45 -15.72 13.78
N THR A 33 4.77 -16.14 12.72
CA THR A 33 3.46 -16.80 12.83
C THR A 33 3.50 -18.28 12.45
N GLY A 34 4.50 -18.72 11.67
CA GLY A 34 4.58 -20.07 11.11
C GLY A 34 3.58 -20.34 9.97
N PHE A 35 2.84 -19.33 9.51
CA PHE A 35 1.88 -19.46 8.42
C PHE A 35 2.46 -18.92 7.10
N GLU A 36 2.08 -19.58 5.99
CA GLU A 36 2.35 -19.08 4.63
C GLU A 36 1.71 -17.69 4.45
N THR A 37 2.50 -16.71 4.05
CA THR A 37 2.08 -15.32 3.85
C THR A 37 2.23 -14.92 2.39
N ARG A 38 1.11 -14.51 1.77
CA ARG A 38 1.09 -14.07 0.37
C ARG A 38 0.92 -12.55 0.27
N VAL A 39 1.79 -11.92 -0.50
CA VAL A 39 1.69 -10.48 -0.81
C VAL A 39 0.73 -10.26 -1.96
N THR A 40 -0.29 -9.43 -1.75
CA THR A 40 -1.17 -8.93 -2.82
C THR A 40 -1.22 -7.41 -2.77
N VAL A 41 -0.91 -6.74 -3.88
CA VAL A 41 -0.96 -5.28 -4.01
C VAL A 41 -2.17 -4.88 -4.86
N LEU A 42 -3.24 -4.41 -4.20
CA LEU A 42 -4.50 -4.06 -4.87
C LEU A 42 -4.52 -2.58 -5.27
N GLY A 43 -3.73 -2.19 -6.27
CA GLY A 43 -3.65 -0.79 -6.72
C GLY A 43 -4.91 -0.31 -7.47
N HIS A 44 -5.10 -0.81 -8.70
CA HIS A 44 -6.19 -0.35 -9.57
C HIS A 44 -7.56 -0.91 -9.17
N LEU A 45 -7.60 -2.12 -8.59
CA LEU A 45 -8.84 -2.77 -8.16
C LEU A 45 -9.55 -2.01 -7.04
N GLN A 46 -8.82 -1.45 -6.07
CA GLN A 46 -9.42 -0.75 -4.93
C GLN A 46 -9.99 0.63 -5.27
N ARG A 47 -9.60 1.23 -6.41
CA ARG A 47 -10.02 2.58 -6.81
C ARG A 47 -11.22 2.60 -7.77
N GLY A 48 -11.64 1.43 -8.27
CA GLY A 48 -12.78 1.29 -9.18
C GLY A 48 -14.05 0.69 -8.54
N GLY A 49 -14.04 0.41 -7.23
CA GLY A 49 -15.18 -0.18 -6.53
C GLY A 49 -16.34 0.80 -6.34
N THR A 50 -17.57 0.28 -6.29
CA THR A 50 -18.74 1.08 -5.92
C THR A 50 -18.56 1.61 -4.49
N PRO A 51 -18.72 2.93 -4.25
CA PRO A 51 -18.56 3.50 -2.92
C PRO A 51 -19.54 2.88 -1.92
N THR A 52 -19.09 2.68 -0.68
CA THR A 52 -19.94 2.18 0.40
C THR A 52 -20.98 3.23 0.83
N ALA A 53 -21.96 2.83 1.62
CA ALA A 53 -22.93 3.78 2.19
C ALA A 53 -22.24 4.86 3.04
N PHE A 54 -21.18 4.48 3.77
CA PHE A 54 -20.38 5.41 4.55
C PHE A 54 -19.67 6.44 3.68
N ASP A 55 -19.02 5.99 2.59
CA ASP A 55 -18.33 6.87 1.65
C ASP A 55 -19.26 7.93 1.05
N ARG A 56 -20.49 7.52 0.72
CA ARG A 56 -21.52 8.45 0.20
C ARG A 56 -21.92 9.52 1.19
N VAL A 57 -22.14 9.15 2.46
CA VAL A 57 -22.50 10.12 3.51
C VAL A 57 -21.33 11.05 3.82
N LEU A 58 -20.10 10.53 3.84
CA LEU A 58 -18.89 11.33 4.05
C LEU A 58 -18.73 12.39 2.94
N ALA A 59 -18.93 11.99 1.67
CA ALA A 59 -18.78 12.89 0.52
C ALA A 59 -19.76 14.07 0.52
N THR A 60 -20.93 13.94 1.14
CA THR A 60 -21.96 14.99 1.20
C THR A 60 -21.86 15.90 2.42
N ARG A 61 -20.89 15.69 3.31
CA ARG A 61 -20.71 16.47 4.56
C ARG A 61 -19.76 17.67 4.41
N LEU A 62 -19.45 18.07 3.17
CA LEU A 62 -18.65 19.27 2.86
C LEU A 62 -19.41 20.57 3.14
#